data_AF-A0A4R9FPI1-F1
#
_entry.id   AF-A0A4R9FPI1-F1
#
_cell.length_a   1.000
_cell.length_b   1.000
_cell.length_c   1.000
_cell.angle_alpha   90.00
_cell.angle_beta   90.00
_cell.angle_gamma   90.00
#
_symmetry.space_group_name_H-M   'P 1'
#
loop_
_entity.id
_entity.type
_entity.pdbx_description
1 polymer ?
#
loop_
_entity_poly.entity_id
_entity_poly.type
_entity_poly.pdbx_seq_one_letter_code
_entity_poly.pdbx_strand_id
1 'polypeptide(L)'
;MKHFLIRIGIIAILAFVSTQNISADPGLLDGCEKPPERTDLPFYISPKRQLCKKDLEKKKEGWFPTGLPLLNSDPNTGIGYGIRVFAYNNGKKEDPFFEYTPYKFRIYAQYFNTTKQRQYQDVAFDAPYVFGTQWRLRGEGVYDANPNTLFFGLGESSLQTLSYTDRNQDGGSVFTNATFADQQRNLAYTRPGGPGDPVDVNGSVYNGFPAQNGFRVTDSQYNRYNLISPTAMLSGERSYVGGTVRLVAGLRMSQNIVRAFDGTLANATDPILGDSPFSAGGRAISGTTKITEDYNSGKILGYHGGMVNTLRLGVVYDTRDLEPDPNQGVFLEATYERSAKTFGSNFDYSKYFTQAKFFWSPFPRVFDKLVVAGRGGFSVTEGDAPFFEYRNMWGTEGVISGLGGRTTLRGYKQDRFVGRAMGWGNIELRWKFGSLSVAGQHFAFNLVPFLDFGRIWDDEHKVGTKDYKYSRGLGLRIAWNQTTIIMFDYAVSREDKQLFVNFNHAF
;
A
#
# COMPACT_ATOMS: atom_id res chain seq x y z
N MET A 1 -0.25 25.50 -8.44
CA MET A 1 -0.28 24.97 -7.05
C MET A 1 0.95 24.18 -6.59
N LYS A 2 2.07 24.14 -7.34
CA LYS A 2 3.38 23.74 -6.79
C LYS A 2 3.69 24.46 -5.47
N HIS A 3 3.36 25.75 -5.39
CA HIS A 3 3.46 26.52 -4.15
C HIS A 3 2.39 26.20 -3.11
N PHE A 4 1.22 25.62 -3.45
CA PHE A 4 0.14 25.32 -2.49
C PHE A 4 0.38 24.03 -1.73
N LEU A 5 0.87 22.96 -2.37
CA LEU A 5 1.29 21.72 -1.69
C LEU A 5 2.53 21.96 -0.81
N ILE A 6 3.49 22.75 -1.32
CA ILE A 6 4.62 23.23 -0.53
C ILE A 6 4.13 24.12 0.62
N ARG A 7 3.15 25.01 0.41
CA ARG A 7 2.56 25.84 1.46
C ARG A 7 1.71 25.06 2.45
N ILE A 8 0.96 24.01 2.09
CA ILE A 8 0.24 23.16 3.07
C ILE A 8 1.26 22.39 3.91
N GLY A 9 2.31 21.83 3.29
CA GLY A 9 3.41 21.22 4.02
C GLY A 9 4.07 22.20 5.00
N ILE A 10 4.41 23.42 4.53
CA ILE A 10 5.06 24.45 5.34
C ILE A 10 4.11 25.08 6.37
N ILE A 11 2.81 25.27 6.08
CA ILE A 11 1.82 25.84 7.00
C ILE A 11 1.43 24.81 8.05
N ALA A 12 1.33 23.51 7.72
CA ALA A 12 1.16 22.46 8.72
C ALA A 12 2.39 22.36 9.65
N ILE A 13 3.59 22.55 9.11
CA ILE A 13 4.83 22.61 9.89
C ILE A 13 4.87 23.89 10.75
N LEU A 14 4.56 25.08 10.21
CA LEU A 14 4.64 26.36 10.93
C LEU A 14 3.50 26.60 11.93
N ALA A 15 2.27 26.18 11.63
CA ALA A 15 1.14 26.31 12.55
C ALA A 15 1.34 25.47 13.82
N PHE A 16 2.09 24.37 13.74
CA PHE A 16 2.42 23.55 14.91
C PHE A 16 3.66 24.02 15.68
N VAL A 17 4.59 24.75 15.06
CA VAL A 17 5.65 25.45 15.81
C VAL A 17 5.05 26.52 16.74
N SER A 18 3.86 27.03 16.43
CA SER A 18 3.14 28.01 17.27
C SER A 18 2.17 27.44 18.31
N THR A 19 1.88 26.14 18.31
CA THR A 19 0.99 25.52 19.32
C THR A 19 1.77 24.73 20.35
N GLN A 20 2.07 25.42 21.44
CA GLN A 20 2.34 24.96 22.81
C GLN A 20 3.16 23.68 23.04
N ASN A 21 4.16 23.84 23.92
CA ASN A 21 4.83 22.79 24.67
C ASN A 21 3.81 21.91 25.42
N ILE A 22 3.32 20.86 24.77
CA ILE A 22 2.71 19.73 25.49
C ILE A 22 3.88 18.93 26.06
N SER A 23 4.35 19.37 27.22
CA SER A 23 5.29 18.61 28.04
C SER A 23 4.57 17.35 28.50
N ALA A 24 5.00 16.21 27.97
CA ALA A 24 4.63 14.93 28.55
C ALA A 24 5.29 14.78 29.92
N ASP A 25 4.48 14.39 30.90
CA ASP A 25 4.92 13.77 32.14
C ASP A 25 5.68 12.47 31.78
N PRO A 26 6.99 12.34 32.09
CA PRO A 26 7.80 11.20 31.69
C PRO A 26 7.39 9.86 32.33
N GLY A 27 6.46 9.87 33.29
CA GLY A 27 6.14 8.73 34.14
C GLY A 27 5.04 7.77 33.65
N LEU A 28 4.52 7.89 32.42
CA LEU A 28 3.36 7.09 31.97
C LEU A 28 3.59 6.21 30.74
N LEU A 29 4.84 5.83 30.49
CA LEU A 29 5.22 4.70 29.64
C LEU A 29 5.93 3.70 30.55
N ASP A 30 5.19 2.73 31.05
CA ASP A 30 5.78 1.70 31.90
C ASP A 30 6.89 0.93 31.13
N GLY A 31 8.14 1.00 31.61
CA GLY A 31 9.15 -0.05 31.38
C GLY A 31 10.24 0.13 30.31
N CYS A 32 10.70 1.33 29.96
CA CYS A 32 11.92 1.54 29.17
C CYS A 32 12.98 2.33 29.93
N GLU A 33 13.67 1.67 30.85
CA GLU A 33 14.88 2.24 31.48
C GLU A 33 15.99 2.35 30.42
N LYS A 34 16.55 3.54 30.23
CA LYS A 34 17.66 3.79 29.29
C LYS A 34 18.99 3.77 30.02
N PRO A 35 20.07 3.27 29.41
CA PRO A 35 21.41 3.43 29.97
C PRO A 35 21.83 4.93 29.97
N PRO A 36 22.89 5.30 30.69
CA PRO A 36 23.46 6.63 30.60
C PRO A 36 23.78 7.01 29.14
N GLU A 37 23.66 8.29 28.81
CA GLU A 37 23.97 8.76 27.46
C GLU A 37 25.45 8.53 27.13
N ARG A 38 25.70 8.10 25.89
CA ARG A 38 27.05 7.87 25.39
C ARG A 38 27.76 9.19 25.14
N THR A 39 29.00 9.31 25.59
CA THR A 39 29.84 10.52 25.43
C THR A 39 30.70 10.48 24.17
N ASP A 40 30.78 9.32 23.50
CA ASP A 40 31.64 9.03 22.35
C ASP A 40 30.89 9.05 21.00
N LEU A 41 29.68 9.59 20.96
CA LEU A 41 28.92 9.75 19.72
C LEU A 41 29.63 10.75 18.76
N PRO A 42 29.85 10.39 17.48
CA PRO A 42 30.48 11.30 16.52
C PRO A 42 29.59 12.48 16.11
N PHE A 43 28.30 12.42 16.42
CA PHE A 43 27.33 13.51 16.27
C PHE A 43 26.14 13.30 17.19
N TYR A 44 25.40 14.37 17.49
CA TYR A 44 24.22 14.30 18.35
C TYR A 44 23.12 13.41 17.76
N ILE A 45 22.68 12.42 18.54
CA ILE A 45 21.49 11.61 18.32
C ILE A 45 20.57 11.80 19.53
N SER A 46 19.27 11.97 19.29
CA SER A 46 18.33 12.18 20.38
C SER A 46 18.33 10.97 21.35
N PRO A 47 18.43 11.20 22.68
CA PRO A 47 18.31 10.14 23.67
C PRO A 47 16.99 9.36 23.57
N LYS A 48 15.94 9.95 22.99
CA LYS A 48 14.67 9.26 22.69
C LYS A 48 14.86 8.04 21.78
N ARG A 49 15.90 8.03 20.93
CA ARG A 49 16.23 6.90 20.03
C ARG A 49 17.13 5.83 20.66
N GLN A 50 17.70 6.09 21.84
CA GLN A 50 18.49 5.08 22.55
C GLN A 50 17.57 3.93 22.98
N LEU A 51 18.04 2.70 22.77
CA LEU A 51 17.34 1.47 23.12
C LEU A 51 17.24 1.31 24.64
N CYS A 52 16.20 0.59 25.09
CA CYS A 52 16.03 0.28 26.52
C CYS A 52 17.09 -0.74 26.98
N LYS A 53 17.47 -0.71 28.26
CA LYS A 53 18.41 -1.67 28.87
C LYS A 53 18.01 -3.13 28.60
N LYS A 54 16.72 -3.46 28.76
CA LYS A 54 16.16 -4.80 28.49
C LYS A 54 16.37 -5.29 27.06
N ASP A 55 16.42 -4.37 26.09
CA ASP A 55 16.62 -4.70 24.67
C ASP A 55 18.11 -4.87 24.37
N LEU A 56 18.96 -4.06 25.00
CA LEU A 56 20.41 -4.16 24.91
C LEU A 56 20.97 -5.44 25.50
N GLU A 57 20.38 -5.95 26.59
CA GLU A 57 20.74 -7.25 27.17
C GLU A 57 20.52 -8.41 26.18
N LYS A 58 19.51 -8.30 25.31
CA LYS A 58 19.19 -9.28 24.27
C LYS A 58 19.93 -9.03 22.97
N LYS A 59 20.55 -7.85 22.82
CA LYS A 59 21.21 -7.43 21.58
C LYS A 59 22.57 -8.13 21.46
N LYS A 60 22.63 -9.13 20.58
CA LYS A 60 23.86 -9.88 20.27
C LYS A 60 24.85 -9.01 19.51
N GLU A 61 26.14 -9.18 19.75
CA GLU A 61 27.20 -8.55 18.93
C GLU A 61 27.43 -9.32 17.62
N GLY A 62 27.91 -8.62 16.60
CA GLY A 62 28.25 -9.24 15.31
C GLY A 62 27.04 -9.73 14.52
N TRP A 63 27.26 -10.75 13.70
CA TRP A 63 26.27 -11.31 12.78
C TRP A 63 25.37 -12.35 13.44
N PHE A 64 24.06 -12.27 13.20
CA PHE A 64 23.12 -13.34 13.55
C PHE A 64 21.96 -13.41 12.55
N PRO A 65 21.51 -14.63 12.20
CA PRO A 65 20.35 -14.82 11.36
C PRO A 65 19.05 -14.84 12.16
N THR A 66 17.93 -14.52 11.51
CA THR A 66 16.57 -14.78 12.01
C THR A 66 15.60 -14.96 10.85
N GLY A 67 14.38 -15.43 11.13
CA GLY A 67 13.35 -15.65 10.12
C GLY A 67 11.97 -15.31 10.63
N LEU A 68 11.11 -14.85 9.72
CA LEU A 68 9.70 -14.56 9.98
C LEU A 68 8.86 -15.30 8.94
N PRO A 69 8.01 -16.27 9.33
CA PRO A 69 7.00 -16.80 8.44
C PRO A 69 5.99 -15.70 8.10
N LEU A 70 5.59 -15.64 6.84
CA LEU A 70 4.64 -14.68 6.33
C LEU A 70 3.34 -15.40 6.02
N LEU A 71 2.24 -14.90 6.56
CA LEU A 71 0.90 -15.33 6.26
C LEU A 71 0.02 -14.09 6.17
N ASN A 72 -0.81 -14.02 5.13
CA ASN A 72 -1.80 -12.96 5.00
C ASN A 72 -3.07 -13.48 4.33
N SER A 73 -4.12 -12.68 4.37
CA SER A 73 -5.33 -12.87 3.59
C SER A 73 -5.76 -11.54 3.00
N ASP A 74 -5.96 -11.51 1.69
CA ASP A 74 -6.42 -10.35 0.94
C ASP A 74 -7.59 -10.76 0.02
N PRO A 75 -8.72 -10.04 0.00
CA PRO A 75 -9.88 -10.40 -0.80
C PRO A 75 -9.60 -10.46 -2.32
N ASN A 76 -8.63 -9.70 -2.81
CA ASN A 76 -8.27 -9.67 -4.21
C ASN A 76 -7.27 -10.78 -4.56
N THR A 77 -6.21 -10.98 -3.76
CA THR A 77 -5.12 -11.92 -4.08
C THR A 77 -5.18 -13.27 -3.36
N GLY A 78 -6.15 -13.47 -2.46
CA GLY A 78 -6.35 -14.71 -1.72
C GLY A 78 -5.47 -14.84 -0.47
N ILE A 79 -5.19 -16.08 -0.06
CA ILE A 79 -4.32 -16.37 1.08
C ILE A 79 -2.88 -16.30 0.59
N GLY A 80 -2.05 -15.51 1.25
CA GLY A 80 -0.63 -15.41 0.96
C GLY A 80 0.22 -16.12 2.00
N TYR A 81 1.31 -16.73 1.56
CA TYR A 81 2.25 -17.47 2.38
C TYR A 81 3.68 -17.22 1.90
N GLY A 82 4.62 -17.28 2.82
CA GLY A 82 6.02 -17.04 2.50
C GLY A 82 6.93 -17.05 3.71
N ILE A 83 8.16 -16.65 3.49
CA ILE A 83 9.17 -16.52 4.53
C ILE A 83 10.06 -15.32 4.24
N ARG A 84 10.42 -14.59 5.28
CA ARG A 84 11.47 -13.57 5.23
C ARG A 84 12.62 -13.99 6.12
N VAL A 85 13.80 -14.15 5.55
CA VAL A 85 15.03 -14.45 6.27
C VAL A 85 15.88 -13.19 6.37
N PHE A 86 16.46 -12.96 7.54
CA PHE A 86 17.26 -11.79 7.84
C PHE A 86 18.66 -12.20 8.26
N ALA A 87 19.64 -11.40 7.87
CA ALA A 87 20.97 -11.37 8.46
C ALA A 87 21.20 -9.98 9.04
N TYR A 88 21.33 -9.91 10.37
CA TYR A 88 21.61 -8.67 11.08
C TYR A 88 23.07 -8.67 11.51
N ASN A 89 23.75 -7.54 11.35
CA ASN A 89 25.00 -7.24 12.05
C ASN A 89 24.74 -6.10 13.02
N ASN A 90 24.94 -6.33 14.31
CA ASN A 90 24.71 -5.31 15.34
C ASN A 90 25.93 -4.44 15.65
N GLY A 91 27.09 -4.73 15.07
CA GLY A 91 28.37 -4.16 15.51
C GLY A 91 28.85 -4.77 16.82
N LYS A 92 29.83 -4.11 17.45
CA LYS A 92 30.30 -4.43 18.80
C LYS A 92 29.74 -3.42 19.81
N LYS A 93 29.73 -3.73 21.09
CA LYS A 93 29.27 -2.83 22.16
C LYS A 93 30.09 -1.54 22.24
N GLU A 94 31.36 -1.60 21.84
CA GLU A 94 32.22 -0.43 21.78
C GLU A 94 31.83 0.53 20.64
N ASP A 95 31.05 0.08 19.64
CA ASP A 95 30.56 0.97 18.59
C ASP A 95 29.62 2.03 19.20
N PRO A 96 29.88 3.33 18.98
CA PRO A 96 29.07 4.41 19.57
C PRO A 96 27.58 4.34 19.18
N PHE A 97 27.25 3.69 18.07
CA PHE A 97 25.86 3.55 17.62
C PHE A 97 25.17 2.29 18.15
N PHE A 98 25.87 1.40 18.85
CA PHE A 98 25.31 0.13 19.31
C PHE A 98 24.05 0.33 20.15
N GLU A 99 23.95 1.42 20.90
CA GLU A 99 22.79 1.70 21.74
C GLU A 99 21.69 2.51 21.04
N TYR A 100 21.97 3.05 19.86
CA TYR A 100 21.10 4.01 19.15
C TYR A 100 20.52 3.46 17.85
N THR A 101 20.94 2.28 17.41
CA THR A 101 20.40 1.61 16.22
C THR A 101 19.91 0.21 16.57
N PRO A 102 18.83 -0.29 15.93
CA PRO A 102 18.45 -1.70 16.07
C PRO A 102 19.51 -2.66 15.52
N TYR A 103 20.26 -2.22 14.51
CA TYR A 103 21.34 -2.95 13.83
C TYR A 103 22.30 -1.96 13.16
N LYS A 104 23.54 -2.40 12.90
CA LYS A 104 24.52 -1.69 12.06
C LYS A 104 24.29 -1.96 10.57
N PHE A 105 24.03 -3.23 10.24
CA PHE A 105 23.62 -3.65 8.90
C PHE A 105 22.45 -4.63 9.01
N ARG A 106 21.50 -4.53 8.09
CA ARG A 106 20.46 -5.53 7.89
C ARG A 106 20.40 -5.90 6.43
N ILE A 107 20.46 -7.19 6.16
CA ILE A 107 20.09 -7.78 4.88
C ILE A 107 18.87 -8.65 5.12
N TYR A 108 17.90 -8.61 4.22
CA TYR A 108 16.86 -9.65 4.19
C TYR A 108 16.57 -10.11 2.78
N ALA A 109 16.11 -11.35 2.68
CA ALA A 109 15.50 -11.91 1.48
C ALA A 109 14.12 -12.46 1.85
N GLN A 110 13.15 -12.23 0.99
CA GLN A 110 11.78 -12.67 1.16
C GLN A 110 11.35 -13.48 -0.05
N TYR A 111 10.74 -14.63 0.23
CA TYR A 111 9.89 -15.33 -0.72
C TYR A 111 8.42 -15.20 -0.31
N PHE A 112 7.53 -14.78 -1.23
CA PHE A 112 6.09 -14.71 -0.96
C PHE A 112 5.25 -15.04 -2.20
N ASN A 113 4.17 -15.80 -1.99
CA ASN A 113 3.22 -16.17 -3.03
C ASN A 113 1.78 -16.21 -2.46
N THR A 114 0.77 -16.21 -3.33
CA THR A 114 -0.64 -16.31 -2.91
C THR A 114 -1.40 -17.41 -3.63
N THR A 115 -2.54 -17.82 -3.09
CA THR A 115 -3.43 -18.82 -3.72
C THR A 115 -4.00 -18.36 -5.06
N LYS A 116 -4.01 -17.05 -5.34
CA LYS A 116 -4.32 -16.49 -6.66
C LYS A 116 -3.08 -16.09 -7.45
N GLN A 117 -1.92 -16.71 -7.15
CA GLN A 117 -0.70 -16.62 -7.95
C GLN A 117 -0.05 -15.23 -8.02
N ARG A 118 -0.28 -14.34 -7.03
CA ARG A 118 0.56 -13.15 -6.91
C ARG A 118 1.90 -13.53 -6.29
N GLN A 119 2.98 -13.26 -6.98
CA GLN A 119 4.34 -13.48 -6.51
C GLN A 119 4.96 -12.16 -6.07
N TYR A 120 5.55 -12.12 -4.88
CA TYR A 120 6.27 -10.94 -4.37
C TYR A 120 7.59 -11.39 -3.74
N GLN A 121 8.70 -11.15 -4.44
CA GLN A 121 10.04 -11.47 -3.97
C GLN A 121 10.79 -10.18 -3.70
N ASP A 122 11.55 -10.13 -2.62
CA ASP A 122 12.20 -8.90 -2.17
C ASP A 122 13.55 -9.22 -1.51
N VAL A 123 14.59 -8.52 -1.92
CA VAL A 123 15.91 -8.53 -1.28
C VAL A 123 16.28 -7.10 -0.93
N ALA A 124 16.56 -6.84 0.34
CA ALA A 124 16.88 -5.49 0.80
C ALA A 124 18.12 -5.43 1.68
N PHE A 125 18.81 -4.30 1.61
CA PHE A 125 19.93 -3.90 2.45
C PHE A 125 19.62 -2.58 3.14
N ASP A 126 20.00 -2.45 4.41
CA ASP A 126 19.82 -1.24 5.21
C ASP A 126 21.01 -1.03 6.15
N ALA A 127 21.56 0.18 6.14
CA ALA A 127 22.70 0.58 6.95
C ALA A 127 22.48 1.98 7.54
N PRO A 128 21.98 2.11 8.78
CA PRO A 128 21.94 3.38 9.47
C PRO A 128 23.35 3.85 9.86
N TYR A 129 23.54 5.18 9.85
CA TYR A 129 24.79 5.85 10.21
C TYR A 129 26.04 5.31 9.49
N VAL A 130 25.89 5.05 8.19
CA VAL A 130 26.94 4.45 7.36
C VAL A 130 28.21 5.30 7.40
N PHE A 131 29.35 4.64 7.53
CA PHE A 131 30.68 5.26 7.68
C PHE A 131 30.79 6.27 8.84
N GLY A 132 29.99 6.11 9.91
CA GLY A 132 30.03 7.01 11.06
C GLY A 132 29.45 8.39 10.79
N THR A 133 28.61 8.51 9.77
CA THR A 133 27.98 9.77 9.36
C THR A 133 26.50 9.80 9.71
N GLN A 134 25.83 10.94 9.53
CA GLN A 134 24.37 11.07 9.71
C GLN A 134 23.54 10.44 8.58
N TRP A 135 24.17 9.67 7.68
CA TRP A 135 23.53 9.05 6.53
C TRP A 135 23.09 7.61 6.80
N ARG A 136 21.91 7.25 6.30
CA ARG A 136 21.41 5.88 6.21
C ARG A 136 21.32 5.51 4.74
N LEU A 137 21.86 4.35 4.38
CA LEU A 137 21.82 3.82 3.01
C LEU A 137 20.82 2.66 2.95
N ARG A 138 19.94 2.65 1.95
CA ARG A 138 19.02 1.54 1.68
C ARG A 138 19.08 1.13 0.21
N GLY A 139 19.14 -0.17 -0.03
CA GLY A 139 19.03 -0.76 -1.37
C GLY A 139 17.97 -1.85 -1.36
N GLU A 140 17.18 -1.97 -2.41
CA GLU A 140 16.07 -2.92 -2.50
C GLU A 140 15.91 -3.44 -3.93
N GLY A 141 15.70 -4.74 -4.07
CA GLY A 141 15.36 -5.39 -5.33
C GLY A 141 14.06 -6.18 -5.16
N VAL A 142 13.02 -5.79 -5.89
CA VAL A 142 11.67 -6.35 -5.80
C VAL A 142 11.25 -6.97 -7.12
N TYR A 143 10.63 -8.13 -7.07
CA TYR A 143 9.89 -8.74 -8.16
C TYR A 143 8.43 -8.92 -7.71
N ASP A 144 7.51 -8.09 -8.21
CA ASP A 144 6.06 -8.23 -8.00
C ASP A 144 5.40 -8.63 -9.32
N ALA A 145 4.79 -9.81 -9.37
CA ALA A 145 3.99 -10.30 -10.48
C ALA A 145 2.57 -10.57 -9.98
N ASN A 146 1.61 -9.75 -10.41
CA ASN A 146 0.24 -9.81 -9.94
C ASN A 146 -0.75 -9.97 -11.11
N PRO A 147 -1.27 -11.18 -11.34
CA PRO A 147 -2.29 -11.44 -12.37
C PRO A 147 -3.69 -10.95 -11.97
N ASN A 148 -3.87 -10.47 -10.74
CA ASN A 148 -5.16 -10.05 -10.19
C ASN A 148 -5.27 -8.52 -10.09
N THR A 149 -4.46 -7.78 -10.84
CA THR A 149 -4.45 -6.32 -10.73
C THR A 149 -5.77 -5.77 -11.30
N LEU A 150 -6.40 -4.86 -10.56
CA LEU A 150 -7.71 -4.32 -10.92
C LEU A 150 -7.60 -2.95 -11.61
N PHE A 151 -8.51 -2.70 -12.54
CA PHE A 151 -8.66 -1.41 -13.21
C PHE A 151 -10.13 -1.12 -13.47
N PHE A 152 -10.60 0.05 -13.05
CA PHE A 152 -12.00 0.49 -13.19
C PHE A 152 -12.12 1.80 -14.00
N GLY A 153 -11.08 2.13 -14.77
CA GLY A 153 -10.91 3.44 -15.41
C GLY A 153 -10.06 4.40 -14.58
N LEU A 154 -9.55 5.44 -15.26
CA LEU A 154 -8.78 6.53 -14.66
C LEU A 154 -9.66 7.76 -14.50
N GLY A 155 -9.59 8.40 -13.33
CA GLY A 155 -10.21 9.71 -13.11
C GLY A 155 -11.64 9.66 -12.56
N GLU A 156 -12.31 10.81 -12.50
CA GLU A 156 -13.60 10.99 -11.82
C GLU A 156 -14.71 10.13 -12.41
N SER A 157 -14.59 9.69 -13.67
CA SER A 157 -15.52 8.73 -14.28
C SER A 157 -15.63 7.42 -13.48
N SER A 158 -14.55 6.98 -12.84
CA SER A 158 -14.53 5.77 -12.00
C SER A 158 -15.28 5.95 -10.66
N LEU A 159 -15.64 7.17 -10.26
CA LEU A 159 -16.42 7.42 -9.04
C LEU A 159 -17.89 6.98 -9.16
N GLN A 160 -18.37 6.68 -10.36
CA GLN A 160 -19.68 6.08 -10.57
C GLN A 160 -19.77 4.74 -9.83
N THR A 161 -20.96 4.43 -9.33
CA THR A 161 -21.21 3.15 -8.67
C THR A 161 -21.08 2.01 -9.67
N LEU A 162 -20.65 0.84 -9.21
CA LEU A 162 -20.63 -0.36 -10.04
C LEU A 162 -22.03 -0.67 -10.60
N SER A 163 -22.04 -1.17 -11.82
CA SER A 163 -23.24 -1.60 -12.53
C SER A 163 -22.95 -2.87 -13.33
N TYR A 164 -24.01 -3.58 -13.70
CA TYR A 164 -23.94 -4.76 -14.57
C TYR A 164 -25.24 -4.92 -15.36
N THR A 165 -25.15 -5.60 -16.49
CA THR A 165 -26.31 -6.10 -17.24
C THR A 165 -26.67 -7.49 -16.76
N ASP A 166 -27.96 -7.76 -16.55
CA ASP A 166 -28.43 -9.03 -15.99
C ASP A 166 -27.91 -10.22 -16.77
N ARG A 167 -27.23 -11.13 -16.07
CA ARG A 167 -26.57 -12.31 -16.62
C ARG A 167 -25.67 -12.04 -17.83
N ASN A 168 -25.14 -10.82 -17.96
CA ASN A 168 -24.34 -10.38 -19.10
C ASN A 168 -25.02 -10.50 -20.47
N GLN A 169 -26.36 -10.50 -20.55
CA GLN A 169 -27.07 -10.71 -21.82
C GLN A 169 -27.42 -9.38 -22.50
N ASP A 170 -27.30 -9.35 -23.82
CA ASP A 170 -27.71 -8.20 -24.63
C ASP A 170 -29.22 -7.92 -24.46
N GLY A 171 -29.58 -6.65 -24.27
CA GLY A 171 -30.96 -6.25 -23.98
C GLY A 171 -31.46 -6.61 -22.58
N GLY A 172 -30.61 -7.20 -21.73
CA GLY A 172 -30.91 -7.45 -20.32
C GLY A 172 -31.08 -6.16 -19.50
N SER A 173 -31.77 -6.27 -18.37
CA SER A 173 -31.93 -5.17 -17.42
C SER A 173 -30.58 -4.71 -16.87
N VAL A 174 -30.36 -3.39 -16.82
CA VAL A 174 -29.15 -2.80 -16.23
C VAL A 174 -29.40 -2.47 -14.76
N PHE A 175 -28.56 -3.03 -13.89
CA PHE A 175 -28.59 -2.75 -12.46
C PHE A 175 -27.46 -1.79 -12.08
N THR A 176 -27.80 -0.68 -11.43
CA THR A 176 -26.85 0.31 -10.91
C THR A 176 -26.71 0.19 -9.39
N ASN A 177 -25.68 0.82 -8.81
CA ASN A 177 -25.41 0.75 -7.36
C ASN A 177 -25.20 -0.69 -6.86
N ALA A 178 -24.54 -1.50 -7.68
CA ALA A 178 -24.26 -2.90 -7.43
C ALA A 178 -23.06 -3.10 -6.47
N THR A 179 -23.01 -4.27 -5.84
CA THR A 179 -21.79 -4.70 -5.16
C THR A 179 -20.76 -5.22 -6.16
N PHE A 180 -19.49 -5.24 -5.76
CA PHE A 180 -18.42 -5.85 -6.57
C PHE A 180 -18.69 -7.33 -6.83
N ALA A 181 -19.24 -8.05 -5.85
CA ALA A 181 -19.60 -9.46 -6.00
C ALA A 181 -20.70 -9.67 -7.05
N ASP A 182 -21.72 -8.82 -7.08
CA ASP A 182 -22.81 -8.91 -8.06
C ASP A 182 -22.31 -8.58 -9.47
N GLN A 183 -21.49 -7.53 -9.60
CA GLN A 183 -20.87 -7.20 -10.89
C GLN A 183 -19.99 -8.36 -11.38
N GLN A 184 -19.09 -8.88 -10.55
CA GLN A 184 -18.18 -9.96 -10.93
C GLN A 184 -18.93 -11.25 -11.30
N ARG A 185 -20.02 -11.57 -10.58
CA ARG A 185 -20.88 -12.72 -10.89
C ARG A 185 -21.57 -12.53 -12.23
N ASN A 186 -22.09 -11.33 -12.49
CA ASN A 186 -22.80 -11.08 -13.74
C ASN A 186 -21.86 -11.09 -14.94
N LEU A 187 -20.70 -10.42 -14.85
CA LEU A 187 -19.66 -10.46 -15.88
C LEU A 187 -19.14 -11.88 -16.17
N ALA A 188 -19.25 -12.81 -15.21
CA ALA A 188 -18.85 -14.20 -15.41
C ALA A 188 -19.79 -15.01 -16.31
N TYR A 189 -21.03 -14.55 -16.53
CA TYR A 189 -21.92 -15.24 -17.47
C TYR A 189 -21.44 -15.08 -18.90
N THR A 190 -21.62 -16.16 -19.67
CA THR A 190 -21.32 -16.15 -21.09
C THR A 190 -22.37 -15.40 -21.89
N ARG A 191 -21.95 -14.59 -22.84
CA ARG A 191 -22.79 -13.89 -23.80
C ARG A 191 -22.45 -14.29 -25.25
N PRO A 192 -23.32 -14.05 -26.23
CA PRO A 192 -22.97 -14.19 -27.63
C PRO A 192 -21.72 -13.35 -27.95
N GLY A 193 -20.73 -13.95 -28.60
CA GLY A 193 -19.57 -13.23 -29.11
C GLY A 193 -19.86 -12.62 -30.48
N GLY A 194 -19.17 -11.53 -30.81
CA GLY A 194 -19.29 -10.88 -32.11
C GLY A 194 -17.97 -10.41 -32.72
N PRO A 195 -18.00 -9.70 -33.86
CA PRO A 195 -16.80 -9.24 -34.56
C PRO A 195 -15.88 -8.32 -33.74
N GLY A 196 -16.42 -7.66 -32.71
CA GLY A 196 -15.65 -6.82 -31.80
C GLY A 196 -14.96 -7.59 -30.66
N ASP A 197 -15.29 -8.88 -30.48
CA ASP A 197 -14.70 -9.67 -29.40
C ASP A 197 -13.36 -10.32 -29.85
N PRO A 198 -12.33 -10.24 -28.99
CA PRO A 198 -11.01 -10.78 -29.28
C PRO A 198 -10.94 -12.29 -29.14
N VAL A 199 -10.01 -12.92 -29.86
CA VAL A 199 -9.59 -14.32 -29.67
C VAL A 199 -8.07 -14.38 -29.67
N ASP A 200 -7.48 -14.92 -28.59
CA ASP A 200 -6.05 -15.16 -28.50
C ASP A 200 -5.72 -16.52 -29.14
N VAL A 201 -4.83 -16.49 -30.15
CA VAL A 201 -4.22 -17.68 -30.75
C VAL A 201 -2.71 -17.57 -30.61
N ASN A 202 -2.13 -18.43 -29.76
CA ASN A 202 -0.68 -18.50 -29.51
C ASN A 202 -0.03 -17.15 -29.10
N GLY A 203 -0.73 -16.34 -28.31
CA GLY A 203 -0.26 -15.05 -27.81
C GLY A 203 -0.50 -13.87 -28.75
N SER A 204 -1.19 -14.10 -29.87
CA SER A 204 -1.62 -13.05 -30.81
C SER A 204 -3.13 -12.90 -30.76
N VAL A 205 -3.62 -11.67 -30.59
CA VAL A 205 -5.05 -11.37 -30.47
C VAL A 205 -5.62 -11.00 -31.84
N TYR A 206 -6.67 -11.71 -32.25
CA TYR A 206 -7.40 -11.49 -33.50
C TYR A 206 -8.83 -11.02 -33.22
N ASN A 207 -9.38 -10.18 -34.09
CA ASN A 207 -10.77 -9.71 -34.05
C ASN A 207 -11.45 -9.97 -35.41
N GLY A 208 -12.75 -9.71 -35.51
CA GLY A 208 -13.50 -9.82 -36.77
C GLY A 208 -14.18 -11.17 -37.00
N PHE A 209 -14.25 -12.02 -35.98
CA PHE A 209 -14.99 -13.28 -36.06
C PHE A 209 -16.50 -13.01 -36.16
N PRO A 210 -17.21 -13.56 -37.17
CA PRO A 210 -18.64 -13.33 -37.30
C PRO A 210 -19.39 -13.90 -36.10
N ALA A 211 -20.46 -13.22 -35.69
CA ALA A 211 -21.38 -13.78 -34.70
C ALA A 211 -21.98 -15.08 -35.25
N GLN A 212 -21.70 -16.20 -34.61
CA GLN A 212 -22.18 -17.52 -35.00
C GLN A 212 -22.69 -18.29 -33.79
N ASN A 213 -23.62 -19.21 -34.02
CA ASN A 213 -24.10 -20.12 -32.97
C ASN A 213 -22.92 -20.90 -32.38
N GLY A 214 -22.69 -20.71 -31.08
CA GLY A 214 -21.61 -21.38 -30.34
C GLY A 214 -20.38 -20.51 -30.08
N PHE A 215 -20.20 -19.37 -30.75
CA PHE A 215 -19.17 -18.40 -30.36
C PHE A 215 -19.65 -17.63 -29.13
N ARG A 216 -19.13 -18.00 -27.96
CA ARG A 216 -19.49 -17.39 -26.68
C ARG A 216 -18.28 -16.81 -26.01
N VAL A 217 -18.48 -15.65 -25.41
CA VAL A 217 -17.46 -14.93 -24.65
C VAL A 217 -17.94 -14.66 -23.23
N THR A 218 -17.00 -14.31 -22.34
CA THR A 218 -17.28 -13.89 -20.97
C THR A 218 -16.51 -12.62 -20.66
N ASP A 219 -17.06 -11.75 -19.82
CA ASP A 219 -16.39 -10.54 -19.38
C ASP A 219 -15.82 -10.70 -17.95
N SER A 220 -15.61 -11.95 -17.51
CA SER A 220 -15.11 -12.25 -16.16
C SER A 220 -13.77 -11.59 -15.81
N GLN A 221 -12.97 -11.26 -16.84
CA GLN A 221 -11.69 -10.56 -16.73
C GLN A 221 -11.76 -9.06 -17.05
N TYR A 222 -12.97 -8.49 -17.25
CA TYR A 222 -13.15 -7.13 -17.74
C TYR A 222 -12.33 -6.07 -16.97
N ASN A 223 -12.36 -6.11 -15.64
CA ASN A 223 -11.63 -5.17 -14.77
C ASN A 223 -10.24 -5.68 -14.35
N ARG A 224 -9.66 -6.69 -15.02
CA ARG A 224 -8.42 -7.36 -14.59
C ARG A 224 -7.32 -7.25 -15.63
N TYR A 225 -6.09 -7.18 -15.14
CA TYR A 225 -4.88 -7.29 -15.94
C TYR A 225 -3.74 -7.87 -15.11
N ASN A 226 -2.73 -8.41 -15.80
CA ASN A 226 -1.49 -8.87 -15.16
C ASN A 226 -0.44 -7.76 -15.24
N LEU A 227 0.17 -7.44 -14.10
CA LEU A 227 1.27 -6.49 -13.99
C LEU A 227 2.47 -7.18 -13.36
N ILE A 228 3.61 -7.14 -14.05
CA ILE A 228 4.89 -7.70 -13.59
C ILE A 228 5.91 -6.55 -13.54
N SER A 229 6.49 -6.31 -12.37
CA SER A 229 7.30 -5.11 -12.09
C SER A 229 8.63 -5.43 -11.36
N PRO A 230 9.63 -6.04 -12.03
CA PRO A 230 11.00 -6.08 -11.53
C PRO A 230 11.50 -4.66 -11.29
N THR A 231 11.94 -4.38 -10.06
CA THR A 231 12.27 -3.04 -9.60
C THR A 231 13.53 -3.06 -8.74
N ALA A 232 14.46 -2.16 -9.01
CA ALA A 232 15.60 -1.87 -8.16
C ALA A 232 15.47 -0.46 -7.58
N MET A 233 15.78 -0.29 -6.30
CA MET A 233 15.76 0.98 -5.61
C MET A 233 17.04 1.19 -4.83
N LEU A 234 17.51 2.44 -4.81
CA LEU A 234 18.64 2.89 -3.99
C LEU A 234 18.25 4.22 -3.36
N SER A 235 18.48 4.38 -2.06
CA SER A 235 18.22 5.67 -1.39
C SER A 235 19.21 5.96 -0.27
N GLY A 236 19.51 7.24 -0.11
CA GLY A 236 20.20 7.81 1.03
C GLY A 236 19.25 8.69 1.83
N GLU A 237 19.29 8.54 3.15
CA GLU A 237 18.54 9.35 4.10
C GLU A 237 19.53 10.06 5.03
N ARG A 238 19.44 11.38 5.18
CA ARG A 238 20.22 12.13 6.16
C ARG A 238 19.34 12.60 7.30
N SER A 239 19.76 12.30 8.51
CA SER A 239 19.09 12.71 9.75
C SER A 239 19.59 14.06 10.26
N TYR A 240 18.66 14.90 10.71
CA TYR A 240 18.89 16.21 11.32
C TYR A 240 18.13 16.32 12.64
N VAL A 241 18.56 17.22 13.53
CA VAL A 241 17.89 17.51 14.82
C VAL A 241 17.65 16.23 15.62
N GLY A 242 18.70 15.44 15.84
CA GLY A 242 18.61 14.16 16.55
C GLY A 242 17.74 13.10 15.86
N GLY A 243 17.40 13.30 14.58
CA GLY A 243 16.62 12.38 13.74
C GLY A 243 15.17 12.79 13.50
N THR A 244 14.68 13.84 14.15
CA THR A 244 13.31 14.35 13.98
C THR A 244 13.04 14.80 12.56
N VAL A 245 14.03 15.41 11.89
CA VAL A 245 13.92 15.79 10.47
C VAL A 245 14.81 14.87 9.64
N ARG A 246 14.27 14.34 8.54
CA ARG A 246 15.03 13.50 7.61
C ARG A 246 14.86 14.00 6.18
N LEU A 247 15.97 14.06 5.45
CA LEU A 247 15.98 14.29 4.02
C LEU A 247 16.32 12.98 3.31
N VAL A 248 15.52 12.62 2.31
CA VAL A 248 15.67 11.37 1.55
C VAL A 248 15.89 11.72 0.09
N ALA A 249 16.88 11.07 -0.53
CA ALA A 249 17.08 11.09 -1.97
C ALA A 249 17.27 9.66 -2.46
N GLY A 250 16.70 9.32 -3.61
CA GLY A 250 16.82 7.97 -4.14
C GLY A 250 16.53 7.86 -5.62
N LEU A 251 16.80 6.68 -6.15
CA LEU A 251 16.54 6.25 -7.50
C LEU A 251 15.67 5.00 -7.45
N ARG A 252 14.71 4.90 -8.37
CA ARG A 252 14.01 3.66 -8.70
C ARG A 252 14.23 3.39 -10.18
N MET A 253 14.51 2.14 -10.52
CA MET A 253 14.55 1.64 -11.89
C MET A 253 13.62 0.44 -11.97
N SER A 254 12.68 0.44 -12.90
CA SER A 254 11.63 -0.58 -12.98
C SER A 254 11.28 -0.91 -14.41
N GLN A 255 11.21 -2.20 -14.74
CA GLN A 255 10.63 -2.67 -16.00
C GLN A 255 9.20 -3.10 -15.72
N ASN A 256 8.21 -2.45 -16.33
CA ASN A 256 6.81 -2.79 -16.12
C ASN A 256 6.29 -3.55 -17.33
N ILE A 257 5.71 -4.73 -17.11
CA ILE A 257 5.11 -5.56 -18.15
C ILE A 257 3.63 -5.68 -17.85
N VAL A 258 2.81 -5.20 -18.78
CA VAL A 258 1.36 -5.26 -18.70
C VAL A 258 0.86 -6.33 -19.66
N ARG A 259 -0.02 -7.21 -19.20
CA ARG A 259 -0.74 -8.16 -20.06
C ARG A 259 -2.23 -8.05 -19.78
N ALA A 260 -2.97 -7.69 -20.82
CA ALA A 260 -4.41 -7.76 -20.81
C ALA A 260 -4.89 -9.21 -20.99
N PHE A 261 -6.15 -9.48 -20.66
CA PHE A 261 -6.74 -10.82 -20.75
C PHE A 261 -7.64 -11.00 -21.99
N ASP A 262 -7.69 -10.01 -22.87
CA ASP A 262 -8.44 -10.02 -24.13
C ASP A 262 -8.22 -11.31 -24.92
N GLY A 263 -9.29 -12.03 -25.24
CA GLY A 263 -9.27 -13.23 -26.07
C GLY A 263 -8.74 -14.49 -25.38
N THR A 264 -8.30 -14.40 -24.12
CA THR A 264 -7.78 -15.56 -23.37
C THR A 264 -8.91 -16.41 -22.78
N LEU A 265 -8.69 -17.71 -22.59
CA LEU A 265 -9.68 -18.59 -21.97
C LEU A 265 -9.82 -18.33 -20.46
N ALA A 266 -10.99 -17.86 -20.04
CA ALA A 266 -11.34 -17.62 -18.64
C ALA A 266 -12.49 -18.52 -18.17
N ASN A 267 -12.64 -18.63 -16.85
CA ASN A 267 -13.79 -19.30 -16.26
C ASN A 267 -15.06 -18.50 -16.58
N ALA A 268 -16.15 -19.21 -16.85
CA ALA A 268 -17.42 -18.62 -17.22
C ALA A 268 -18.60 -19.46 -16.74
N THR A 269 -19.76 -18.85 -16.62
CA THR A 269 -21.02 -19.49 -16.18
C THR A 269 -22.05 -19.46 -17.31
N ASP A 270 -22.88 -20.50 -17.42
CA ASP A 270 -23.98 -20.49 -18.39
C ASP A 270 -25.13 -19.58 -17.91
N PRO A 271 -25.65 -18.65 -18.75
CA PRO A 271 -26.68 -17.70 -18.33
C PRO A 271 -28.07 -18.31 -18.18
N ILE A 272 -28.32 -19.55 -18.61
CA ILE A 272 -29.62 -20.22 -18.43
C ILE A 272 -29.52 -21.14 -17.21
N LEU A 273 -28.53 -22.03 -17.23
CA LEU A 273 -28.37 -23.09 -16.24
C LEU A 273 -27.61 -22.64 -14.98
N GLY A 274 -26.94 -21.49 -15.01
CA GLY A 274 -26.19 -20.97 -13.86
C GLY A 274 -25.14 -21.96 -13.38
N ASP A 275 -25.06 -22.13 -12.05
CA ASP A 275 -24.16 -23.06 -11.38
C ASP A 275 -24.73 -24.50 -11.31
N SER A 276 -25.76 -24.81 -12.08
CA SER A 276 -26.36 -26.15 -12.11
C SER A 276 -25.32 -27.22 -12.50
N PRO A 277 -25.40 -28.43 -11.94
CA PRO A 277 -24.53 -29.55 -12.34
C PRO A 277 -24.71 -29.96 -13.80
N PHE A 278 -25.76 -29.49 -14.47
CA PHE A 278 -26.01 -29.71 -15.90
C PHE A 278 -25.47 -28.57 -16.79
N SER A 279 -24.84 -27.54 -16.21
CA SER A 279 -24.26 -26.44 -16.98
C SER A 279 -23.01 -26.89 -17.75
N ALA A 280 -22.99 -26.63 -19.06
CA ALA A 280 -21.81 -26.86 -19.90
C ALA A 280 -20.77 -25.72 -19.83
N GLY A 281 -21.09 -24.65 -19.08
CA GLY A 281 -20.26 -23.46 -18.93
C GLY A 281 -19.18 -23.67 -17.87
N GLY A 282 -17.98 -24.09 -18.30
CA GLY A 282 -16.79 -24.07 -17.45
C GLY A 282 -15.81 -22.97 -17.83
N ARG A 283 -15.70 -22.69 -19.14
CA ARG A 283 -14.77 -21.71 -19.70
C ARG A 283 -15.34 -21.08 -20.97
N ALA A 284 -14.96 -19.84 -21.23
CA ALA A 284 -15.23 -19.13 -22.47
C ALA A 284 -14.06 -18.19 -22.80
N ILE A 285 -14.06 -17.67 -24.01
CA ILE A 285 -13.09 -16.66 -24.45
C ILE A 285 -13.39 -15.34 -23.72
N SER A 286 -12.38 -14.67 -23.20
CA SER A 286 -12.56 -13.38 -22.54
C SER A 286 -12.85 -12.30 -23.58
N GLY A 287 -13.89 -11.50 -23.34
CA GLY A 287 -14.18 -10.30 -24.13
C GLY A 287 -13.12 -9.22 -23.95
N THR A 288 -13.36 -8.07 -24.56
CA THR A 288 -12.47 -6.91 -24.45
C THR A 288 -12.37 -6.42 -23.01
N THR A 289 -11.15 -6.21 -22.51
CA THR A 289 -10.93 -5.73 -21.14
C THR A 289 -11.05 -4.20 -21.04
N LYS A 290 -11.33 -3.69 -19.84
CA LYS A 290 -11.44 -2.26 -19.56
C LYS A 290 -10.18 -1.48 -19.90
N ILE A 291 -8.99 -2.06 -19.67
CA ILE A 291 -7.73 -1.41 -20.03
C ILE A 291 -7.58 -1.29 -21.56
N THR A 292 -8.07 -2.26 -22.32
CA THR A 292 -8.03 -2.25 -23.78
C THR A 292 -9.01 -1.23 -24.36
N GLU A 293 -10.22 -1.14 -23.81
CA GLU A 293 -11.17 -0.08 -24.16
C GLU A 293 -10.61 1.33 -23.94
N ASP A 294 -10.02 1.56 -22.75
CA ASP A 294 -9.50 2.87 -22.39
C ASP A 294 -8.22 3.19 -23.19
N TYR A 295 -7.43 2.20 -23.57
CA TYR A 295 -6.29 2.37 -24.49
C TYR A 295 -6.77 2.74 -25.90
N ASN A 296 -7.70 1.97 -26.47
CA ASN A 296 -8.22 2.22 -27.81
C ASN A 296 -8.94 3.57 -27.94
N SER A 297 -9.53 4.05 -26.84
CA SER A 297 -10.14 5.39 -26.78
C SER A 297 -9.16 6.52 -26.42
N GLY A 298 -7.86 6.22 -26.30
CA GLY A 298 -6.82 7.21 -26.03
C GLY A 298 -6.81 7.80 -24.63
N LYS A 299 -7.49 7.15 -23.66
CA LYS A 299 -7.61 7.65 -22.27
C LYS A 299 -6.42 7.31 -21.39
N ILE A 300 -5.63 6.29 -21.76
CA ILE A 300 -4.50 5.82 -20.97
C ILE A 300 -3.21 5.66 -21.78
N LEU A 301 -2.09 5.84 -21.09
CA LEU A 301 -0.74 5.53 -21.58
C LEU A 301 -0.20 4.27 -20.89
N GLY A 302 0.77 3.59 -21.54
CA GLY A 302 1.48 2.45 -20.94
C GLY A 302 0.76 1.11 -21.03
N TYR A 303 -0.19 0.95 -21.95
CA TYR A 303 -0.88 -0.33 -22.21
C TYR A 303 0.10 -1.48 -22.50
N HIS A 304 1.23 -1.19 -23.18
CA HIS A 304 2.29 -2.17 -23.47
C HIS A 304 3.38 -2.25 -22.38
N GLY A 305 3.17 -1.63 -21.22
CA GLY A 305 4.21 -1.51 -20.20
C GLY A 305 5.32 -0.52 -20.58
N GLY A 306 6.51 -0.70 -20.00
CA GLY A 306 7.70 0.10 -20.29
C GLY A 306 8.64 0.28 -19.09
N MET A 307 9.79 0.88 -19.36
CA MET A 307 10.77 1.29 -18.36
C MET A 307 10.29 2.54 -17.61
N VAL A 308 10.21 2.43 -16.30
CA VAL A 308 9.94 3.53 -15.36
C VAL A 308 11.16 3.69 -14.46
N ASN A 309 11.96 4.70 -14.78
CA ASN A 309 13.05 5.14 -13.93
C ASN A 309 12.61 6.43 -13.26
N THR A 310 12.89 6.62 -11.97
CA THR A 310 12.52 7.84 -11.26
C THR A 310 13.58 8.30 -10.29
N LEU A 311 13.86 9.61 -10.30
CA LEU A 311 14.50 10.31 -9.18
C LEU A 311 13.45 10.57 -8.10
N ARG A 312 13.83 10.39 -6.84
CA ARG A 312 12.96 10.45 -5.67
C ARG A 312 13.55 11.36 -4.61
N LEU A 313 12.78 12.32 -4.12
CA LEU A 313 13.17 13.24 -3.05
C LEU A 313 12.09 13.27 -1.98
N GLY A 314 12.48 13.24 -0.71
CA GLY A 314 11.54 13.23 0.42
C GLY A 314 12.03 14.08 1.58
N VAL A 315 11.09 14.67 2.30
CA VAL A 315 11.31 15.30 3.60
C VAL A 315 10.35 14.71 4.61
N VAL A 316 10.87 14.38 5.78
CA VAL A 316 10.11 13.76 6.87
C VAL A 316 10.31 14.58 8.14
N TYR A 317 9.23 14.77 8.88
CA TYR A 317 9.23 15.26 10.26
C TYR A 317 8.55 14.21 11.14
N ASP A 318 9.26 13.65 12.12
CA ASP A 318 8.80 12.53 12.91
C ASP A 318 9.06 12.73 14.40
N THR A 319 7.98 12.80 15.18
CA THR A 319 8.00 12.97 16.63
C THR A 319 7.32 11.81 17.36
N ARG A 320 6.98 10.73 16.64
CA ARG A 320 6.35 9.55 17.23
C ARG A 320 7.22 8.97 18.34
N ASP A 321 6.56 8.48 19.38
CA ASP A 321 7.20 7.82 20.52
C ASP A 321 7.81 6.46 20.15
N LEU A 322 7.10 5.66 19.35
CA LEU A 322 7.54 4.36 18.87
C LEU A 322 7.04 4.11 17.44
N GLU A 323 7.94 3.87 16.47
CA GLU A 323 7.55 3.76 15.05
C GLU A 323 6.57 2.59 14.76
N PRO A 324 6.78 1.35 15.27
CA PRO A 324 5.89 0.23 14.93
C PRO A 324 4.48 0.29 15.54
N ASP A 325 4.34 0.87 16.74
CA ASP A 325 3.06 0.96 17.46
C ASP A 325 2.94 2.27 18.27
N PRO A 326 2.80 3.43 17.58
CA PRO A 326 2.86 4.73 18.22
C PRO A 326 1.64 4.98 19.10
N ASN A 327 1.86 5.55 20.28
CA ASN A 327 0.78 6.03 21.14
C ASN A 327 0.61 7.55 21.05
N GLN A 328 1.70 8.27 20.76
CA GLN A 328 1.70 9.73 20.69
C GLN A 328 2.65 10.27 19.63
N GLY A 329 2.35 11.47 19.14
CA GLY A 329 3.22 12.22 18.24
C GLY A 329 2.69 12.27 16.82
N VAL A 330 3.52 12.85 15.93
CA VAL A 330 3.14 13.16 14.56
C VAL A 330 4.22 12.68 13.61
N PHE A 331 3.78 12.15 12.46
CA PHE A 331 4.62 11.89 11.31
C PHE A 331 4.10 12.71 10.14
N LEU A 332 4.91 13.63 9.62
CA LEU A 332 4.62 14.41 8.42
C LEU A 332 5.62 14.06 7.34
N GLU A 333 5.14 13.96 6.12
CA GLU A 333 5.97 13.65 4.97
C GLU A 333 5.51 14.40 3.73
N ALA A 334 6.49 14.85 2.94
CA ALA A 334 6.30 15.27 1.57
C ALA A 334 7.35 14.61 0.67
N THR A 335 6.90 14.02 -0.43
CA THR A 335 7.75 13.37 -1.42
C THR A 335 7.48 13.89 -2.83
N TYR A 336 8.51 13.79 -3.65
CA TYR A 336 8.53 14.14 -5.05
C TYR A 336 9.19 13.01 -5.85
N GLU A 337 8.54 12.54 -6.90
CA GLU A 337 9.12 11.64 -7.89
C GLU A 337 9.15 12.31 -9.26
N ARG A 338 10.25 12.15 -9.98
CA ARG A 338 10.38 12.59 -11.38
C ARG A 338 10.77 11.40 -12.25
N SER A 339 9.97 11.12 -13.26
CA SER A 339 10.31 10.27 -14.40
C SER A 339 10.66 11.14 -15.60
N ALA A 340 11.71 10.81 -16.34
CA ALA A 340 12.07 11.51 -17.55
C ALA A 340 12.84 10.59 -18.52
N LYS A 341 12.70 10.88 -19.80
CA LYS A 341 13.39 10.15 -20.88
C LYS A 341 14.93 10.31 -20.80
N THR A 342 15.41 11.42 -20.24
CA THR A 342 16.85 11.73 -20.11
C THR A 342 17.63 10.75 -19.22
N PHE A 343 16.96 10.01 -18.34
CA PHE A 343 17.58 8.93 -17.55
C PHE A 343 16.95 7.56 -17.82
N GLY A 344 16.51 7.35 -19.07
CA GLY A 344 16.16 6.02 -19.58
C GLY A 344 14.75 5.53 -19.27
N SER A 345 13.82 6.39 -18.89
CA SER A 345 12.39 6.02 -18.80
C SER A 345 11.69 6.21 -20.16
N ASN A 346 10.64 5.44 -20.42
CA ASN A 346 9.75 5.68 -21.55
C ASN A 346 8.77 6.85 -21.33
N PHE A 347 8.58 7.28 -20.07
CA PHE A 347 7.54 8.22 -19.66
C PHE A 347 8.15 9.48 -19.00
N ASP A 348 7.50 10.63 -19.20
CA ASP A 348 7.90 11.91 -18.64
C ASP A 348 6.77 12.48 -17.77
N TYR A 349 6.94 12.38 -16.45
CA TYR A 349 5.92 12.79 -15.50
C TYR A 349 6.53 13.10 -14.13
N SER A 350 5.76 13.79 -13.31
CA SER A 350 6.11 14.11 -11.93
C SER A 350 4.99 13.66 -10.99
N LYS A 351 5.36 13.22 -9.79
CA LYS A 351 4.42 12.88 -8.73
C LYS A 351 4.77 13.65 -7.49
N TYR A 352 3.75 14.22 -6.87
CA TYR A 352 3.84 14.88 -5.58
C TYR A 352 2.97 14.10 -4.62
N PHE A 353 3.47 13.83 -3.43
CA PHE A 353 2.71 13.15 -2.41
C PHE A 353 3.01 13.76 -1.05
N THR A 354 1.98 13.92 -0.24
CA THR A 354 2.10 14.38 1.15
C THR A 354 1.25 13.50 2.03
N GLN A 355 1.74 13.14 3.21
CA GLN A 355 0.94 12.49 4.24
C GLN A 355 1.22 13.02 5.63
N ALA A 356 0.22 12.88 6.48
CA ALA A 356 0.32 13.16 7.90
C ALA A 356 -0.28 11.98 8.68
N LYS A 357 0.39 11.56 9.75
CA LYS A 357 -0.13 10.61 10.75
C LYS A 357 -0.09 11.27 12.11
N PHE A 358 -1.15 11.11 12.89
CA PHE A 358 -1.33 11.70 14.20
C PHE A 358 -1.72 10.61 15.19
N PHE A 359 -1.09 10.63 16.37
CA PHE A 359 -1.37 9.69 17.44
C PHE A 359 -1.53 10.47 18.75
N TRP A 360 -2.59 10.16 19.48
CA TRP A 360 -2.88 10.81 20.76
C TRP A 360 -3.55 9.84 21.73
N SER A 361 -3.01 9.76 22.95
CA SER A 361 -3.59 9.01 24.06
C SER A 361 -4.31 9.97 25.03
N PRO A 362 -5.66 10.11 24.94
CA PRO A 362 -6.40 11.09 25.73
C PRO A 362 -6.46 10.79 27.24
N PHE A 363 -6.50 9.52 27.62
CA PHE A 363 -6.73 9.10 29.00
C PHE A 363 -5.70 8.07 29.48
N PRO A 364 -4.41 8.42 29.47
CA PRO A 364 -3.34 7.45 29.70
C PRO A 364 -3.31 6.97 31.17
N ARG A 365 -3.94 7.70 32.10
CA ARG A 365 -4.10 7.30 33.51
C ARG A 365 -5.27 6.33 33.76
N VAL A 366 -6.19 6.20 32.81
CA VAL A 366 -7.41 5.37 32.94
C VAL A 366 -7.27 4.07 32.16
N PHE A 367 -6.62 4.12 31.00
CA PHE A 367 -6.40 2.96 30.14
C PHE A 367 -4.91 2.74 29.94
N ASP A 368 -4.46 1.49 30.06
CA ASP A 368 -3.11 1.06 29.65
C ASP A 368 -2.75 1.56 28.25
N LYS A 369 -3.72 1.49 27.33
CA LYS A 369 -3.61 2.02 25.97
C LYS A 369 -4.98 2.31 25.37
N LEU A 370 -5.22 3.58 25.08
CA LEU A 370 -6.31 4.07 24.26
C LEU A 370 -5.75 5.17 23.37
N VAL A 371 -5.65 4.92 22.06
CA VAL A 371 -5.02 5.84 21.11
C VAL A 371 -6.03 6.24 20.04
N VAL A 372 -6.21 7.54 19.85
CA VAL A 372 -6.85 8.09 18.66
C VAL A 372 -5.75 8.24 17.61
N ALA A 373 -5.84 7.46 16.55
CA ALA A 373 -4.89 7.45 15.44
C ALA A 373 -5.57 7.98 14.18
N GLY A 374 -4.95 8.97 13.53
CA GLY A 374 -5.43 9.56 12.28
C GLY A 374 -4.35 9.54 11.22
N ARG A 375 -4.72 9.31 9.97
CA ARG A 375 -3.83 9.48 8.82
C ARG A 375 -4.57 10.16 7.68
N GLY A 376 -3.89 11.05 6.99
CA GLY A 376 -4.37 11.69 5.77
C GLY A 376 -3.27 11.74 4.72
N GLY A 377 -3.65 11.62 3.45
CA GLY A 377 -2.73 11.70 2.33
C GLY A 377 -3.34 12.43 1.14
N PHE A 378 -2.49 13.11 0.38
CA PHE A 378 -2.86 13.74 -0.88
C PHE A 378 -1.75 13.54 -1.92
N SER A 379 -2.11 13.17 -3.14
CA SER A 379 -1.19 12.98 -4.24
C SER A 379 -1.67 13.68 -5.51
N VAL A 380 -0.72 14.19 -6.30
CA VAL A 380 -0.95 14.71 -7.65
C VAL A 380 0.09 14.12 -8.58
N THR A 381 -0.36 13.63 -9.74
CA THR A 381 0.49 13.21 -10.84
C THR A 381 0.35 14.20 -12.01
N GLU A 382 1.45 14.61 -12.63
CA GLU A 382 1.47 15.57 -13.74
C GLU A 382 2.31 15.04 -14.89
N GLY A 383 1.88 15.26 -16.13
CA GLY A 383 2.57 14.80 -17.34
C GLY A 383 2.11 13.42 -17.80
N ASP A 384 2.94 12.78 -18.63
CA ASP A 384 2.61 11.58 -19.39
C ASP A 384 2.87 10.31 -18.57
N ALA A 385 2.24 10.21 -17.41
CA ALA A 385 2.36 9.02 -16.56
C ALA A 385 1.58 7.84 -17.17
N PRO A 386 2.15 6.62 -17.16
CA PRO A 386 1.40 5.43 -17.55
C PRO A 386 0.31 5.12 -16.50
N PHE A 387 -0.78 4.47 -16.92
CA PHE A 387 -1.94 4.24 -16.06
C PHE A 387 -1.59 3.49 -14.75
N PHE A 388 -0.68 2.52 -14.84
CA PHE A 388 -0.21 1.72 -13.71
C PHE A 388 0.73 2.49 -12.75
N GLU A 389 1.06 3.75 -13.00
CA GLU A 389 1.83 4.59 -12.05
C GLU A 389 0.92 5.49 -11.19
N TYR A 390 -0.33 5.72 -11.60
CA TYR A 390 -1.32 6.44 -10.80
C TYR A 390 -1.80 5.64 -9.58
N ARG A 391 -1.72 4.32 -9.63
CA ARG A 391 -2.09 3.41 -8.53
C ARG A 391 -1.15 3.45 -7.33
N ASN A 392 -0.03 4.16 -7.39
CA ASN A 392 1.02 4.12 -6.36
C ASN A 392 1.34 5.54 -5.88
N MET A 393 1.65 5.70 -4.61
CA MET A 393 2.15 6.93 -4.00
C MET A 393 3.37 6.56 -3.17
N TRP A 394 4.56 7.06 -3.54
CA TRP A 394 5.79 6.72 -2.82
C TRP A 394 5.89 7.51 -1.52
N GLY A 395 5.96 6.79 -0.40
CA GLY A 395 6.42 7.30 0.89
C GLY A 395 7.74 6.66 1.33
N THR A 396 8.43 7.32 2.25
CA THR A 396 9.71 6.93 2.86
C THR A 396 9.59 5.73 3.80
N GLU A 397 8.38 5.44 4.29
CA GLU A 397 8.04 4.22 5.03
C GLU A 397 7.46 3.10 4.15
N GLY A 398 7.32 3.33 2.84
CA GLY A 398 6.79 2.35 1.89
C GLY A 398 5.85 2.98 0.86
N VAL A 399 5.53 2.20 -0.17
CA VAL A 399 4.58 2.59 -1.21
C VAL A 399 3.14 2.41 -0.71
N ILE A 400 2.30 3.39 -1.00
CA ILE A 400 0.87 3.37 -0.68
C ILE A 400 0.12 3.21 -1.99
N SER A 401 -0.71 2.18 -2.08
CA SER A 401 -1.53 1.92 -3.27
C SER A 401 -2.68 2.92 -3.41
N GLY A 402 -3.35 2.92 -4.56
CA GLY A 402 -4.47 3.79 -4.90
C GLY A 402 -5.65 3.61 -3.95
N LEU A 403 -6.71 4.41 -4.15
CA LEU A 403 -7.82 4.40 -3.20
C LEU A 403 -8.60 3.09 -3.29
N GLY A 404 -8.62 2.37 -2.17
CA GLY A 404 -9.13 1.01 -2.08
C GLY A 404 -8.12 0.07 -1.42
N GLY A 405 -8.60 -1.05 -0.91
CA GLY A 405 -7.77 -2.07 -0.27
C GLY A 405 -7.30 -1.68 1.12
N ARG A 406 -6.28 -2.37 1.62
CA ARG A 406 -5.93 -2.43 3.05
C ARG A 406 -5.54 -1.08 3.67
N THR A 407 -4.90 -0.18 2.91
CA THR A 407 -4.16 0.96 3.47
C THR A 407 -4.79 2.33 3.24
N THR A 408 -5.86 2.42 2.44
CA THR A 408 -6.52 3.70 2.09
C THR A 408 -8.04 3.65 2.31
N LEU A 409 -8.78 2.78 1.59
CA LEU A 409 -10.23 2.61 1.72
C LEU A 409 -10.58 1.13 1.87
N ARG A 410 -10.59 0.62 3.12
CA ARG A 410 -10.67 -0.83 3.38
C ARG A 410 -11.96 -1.49 2.93
N GLY A 411 -13.06 -0.75 2.78
CA GLY A 411 -14.31 -1.31 2.29
C GLY A 411 -14.43 -1.38 0.77
N TYR A 412 -13.48 -0.84 -0.02
CA TYR A 412 -13.48 -0.90 -1.49
C TYR A 412 -12.34 -1.76 -2.00
N LYS A 413 -12.50 -2.40 -3.17
CA LYS A 413 -11.43 -3.19 -3.79
C LYS A 413 -10.17 -2.36 -4.01
N GLN A 414 -9.01 -3.02 -4.00
CA GLN A 414 -7.72 -2.38 -4.27
C GLN A 414 -7.79 -1.61 -5.60
N ASP A 415 -7.36 -0.34 -5.57
CA ASP A 415 -7.35 0.57 -6.73
C ASP A 415 -8.73 0.83 -7.36
N ARG A 416 -9.80 0.73 -6.57
CA ARG A 416 -11.15 1.02 -7.04
C ARG A 416 -11.29 2.45 -7.58
N PHE A 417 -10.59 3.40 -6.97
CA PHE A 417 -10.53 4.79 -7.46
C PHE A 417 -9.07 5.22 -7.61
N VAL A 418 -8.68 5.47 -8.85
CA VAL A 418 -7.35 5.95 -9.22
C VAL A 418 -7.53 7.13 -10.16
N GLY A 419 -6.81 8.20 -9.91
CA GLY A 419 -6.94 9.43 -10.70
C GLY A 419 -5.71 10.31 -10.58
N ARG A 420 -5.72 11.40 -11.34
CA ARG A 420 -4.61 12.34 -11.40
C ARG A 420 -4.31 12.96 -10.03
N ALA A 421 -5.35 13.41 -9.33
CA ALA A 421 -5.27 13.83 -7.95
C ALA A 421 -6.07 12.89 -7.05
N MET A 422 -5.52 12.54 -5.90
CA MET A 422 -6.14 11.61 -4.96
C MET A 422 -5.96 12.10 -3.53
N GLY A 423 -7.03 12.09 -2.74
CA GLY A 423 -7.04 12.50 -1.35
C GLY A 423 -7.80 11.50 -0.51
N TRP A 424 -7.26 11.15 0.66
CA TRP A 424 -7.85 10.13 1.52
C TRP A 424 -7.46 10.32 2.98
N GLY A 425 -8.21 9.67 3.87
CA GLY A 425 -7.89 9.62 5.29
C GLY A 425 -8.47 8.38 5.99
N ASN A 426 -7.81 8.02 7.09
CA ASN A 426 -8.17 6.92 7.98
C ASN A 426 -8.20 7.43 9.42
N ILE A 427 -9.22 7.02 10.17
CA ILE A 427 -9.35 7.30 11.59
C ILE A 427 -9.54 5.96 12.29
N GLU A 428 -8.72 5.69 13.31
CA GLU A 428 -8.75 4.49 14.13
C GLU A 428 -8.80 4.87 15.61
N LEU A 429 -9.61 4.17 16.39
CA LEU A 429 -9.54 4.21 17.85
C LEU A 429 -8.95 2.88 18.32
N ARG A 430 -7.70 2.88 18.79
CA ARG A 430 -6.96 1.67 19.17
C ARG A 430 -7.00 1.49 20.68
N TRP A 431 -7.76 0.50 21.15
CA TRP A 431 -7.95 0.24 22.58
C TRP A 431 -7.40 -1.13 22.97
N LYS A 432 -6.43 -1.18 23.89
CA LYS A 432 -5.96 -2.42 24.52
C LYS A 432 -6.97 -2.86 25.57
N PHE A 433 -7.61 -4.00 25.35
CA PHE A 433 -8.60 -4.55 26.30
C PHE A 433 -8.05 -5.71 27.14
N GLY A 434 -6.88 -6.25 26.78
CA GLY A 434 -6.25 -7.33 27.54
C GLY A 434 -4.84 -7.63 27.09
N SER A 435 -4.10 -8.34 27.93
CA SER A 435 -2.78 -8.88 27.61
C SER A 435 -2.51 -10.17 28.37
N LEU A 436 -1.65 -11.01 27.81
CA LEU A 436 -1.27 -12.30 28.37
C LEU A 436 0.22 -12.53 28.11
N SER A 437 0.94 -13.04 29.11
CA SER A 437 2.31 -13.51 28.98
C SER A 437 2.34 -15.03 29.11
N VAL A 438 2.72 -15.75 28.05
CA VAL A 438 2.80 -17.22 28.02
C VAL A 438 4.12 -17.65 27.40
N ALA A 439 4.80 -18.62 28.02
CA ALA A 439 6.07 -19.18 27.53
C ALA A 439 7.15 -18.10 27.21
N GLY A 440 7.22 -17.05 28.04
CA GLY A 440 8.18 -15.95 27.86
C GLY A 440 7.85 -14.99 26.71
N GLN A 441 6.67 -15.13 26.08
CA GLN A 441 6.17 -14.23 25.04
C GLN A 441 5.06 -13.35 25.61
N HIS A 442 5.04 -12.08 25.23
CA HIS A 442 4.00 -11.13 25.65
C HIS A 442 3.06 -10.82 24.49
N PHE A 443 1.77 -10.99 24.72
CA PHE A 443 0.71 -10.70 23.76
C PHE A 443 -0.23 -9.64 24.33
N ALA A 444 -0.50 -8.58 23.57
CA ALA A 444 -1.51 -7.58 23.88
C ALA A 444 -2.60 -7.56 22.81
N PHE A 445 -3.85 -7.53 23.23
CA PHE A 445 -5.01 -7.58 22.35
C PHE A 445 -5.66 -6.20 22.28
N ASN A 446 -5.81 -5.69 21.06
CA ASN A 446 -6.44 -4.38 20.83
C ASN A 446 -7.65 -4.49 19.92
N LEU A 447 -8.70 -3.75 20.27
CA LEU A 447 -9.88 -3.52 19.44
C LEU A 447 -9.72 -2.19 18.70
N VAL A 448 -10.05 -2.17 17.41
CA VAL A 448 -9.80 -1.03 16.52
C VAL A 448 -11.01 -0.72 15.63
N PRO A 449 -12.06 -0.03 16.13
CA PRO A 449 -13.06 0.55 15.23
C PRO A 449 -12.42 1.63 14.35
N PHE A 450 -12.85 1.70 13.09
CA PHE A 450 -12.27 2.63 12.13
C PHE A 450 -13.25 3.19 11.10
N LEU A 451 -12.89 4.35 10.54
CA LEU A 451 -13.54 5.04 9.44
C LEU A 451 -12.48 5.43 8.40
N ASP A 452 -12.78 5.16 7.14
CA ASP A 452 -11.97 5.55 5.99
C ASP A 452 -12.79 6.42 5.05
N PHE A 453 -12.13 7.38 4.42
CA PHE A 453 -12.75 8.23 3.40
C PHE A 453 -11.74 8.65 2.33
N GLY A 454 -12.22 8.91 1.12
CA GLY A 454 -11.35 9.33 0.04
C GLY A 454 -12.08 9.73 -1.23
N ARG A 455 -11.36 10.45 -2.09
CA ARG A 455 -11.84 10.99 -3.36
C ARG A 455 -10.68 11.17 -4.33
N ILE A 456 -11.00 11.09 -5.62
CA ILE A 456 -10.10 11.43 -6.71
C ILE A 456 -10.67 12.61 -7.51
N TRP A 457 -9.78 13.32 -8.21
CA TRP A 457 -10.12 14.43 -9.11
C TRP A 457 -9.26 14.36 -10.38
N ASP A 458 -9.84 14.78 -11.50
CA ASP A 458 -9.11 14.96 -12.76
C ASP A 458 -8.32 16.27 -12.75
N ASP A 459 -8.84 17.25 -12.03
CA ASP A 459 -8.25 18.56 -11.82
C ASP A 459 -8.18 18.87 -10.32
N GLU A 460 -6.96 19.02 -9.82
CA GLU A 460 -6.67 19.27 -8.42
C GLU A 460 -7.10 20.68 -7.95
N HIS A 461 -7.42 21.59 -8.87
CA HIS A 461 -8.08 22.87 -8.53
C HIS A 461 -9.55 22.69 -8.11
N LYS A 462 -10.15 21.53 -8.40
CA LYS A 462 -11.55 21.20 -8.07
C LYS A 462 -11.68 20.42 -6.75
N VAL A 463 -10.60 20.37 -5.96
CA VAL A 463 -10.64 19.76 -4.63
C VAL A 463 -11.71 20.46 -3.78
N GLY A 464 -12.57 19.66 -3.17
CA GLY A 464 -13.71 20.13 -2.38
C GLY A 464 -14.16 19.04 -1.41
N THR A 465 -15.34 19.20 -0.79
CA THR A 465 -15.83 18.32 0.28
C THR A 465 -16.95 17.36 -0.14
N LYS A 466 -17.35 17.38 -1.41
CA LYS A 466 -18.47 16.58 -1.95
C LYS A 466 -18.00 15.24 -2.50
N ASP A 467 -18.93 14.28 -2.58
CA ASP A 467 -18.76 13.02 -3.32
C ASP A 467 -17.56 12.15 -2.87
N TYR A 468 -17.25 12.20 -1.58
CA TYR A 468 -16.30 11.29 -0.96
C TYR A 468 -16.89 9.88 -0.86
N LYS A 469 -16.00 8.89 -1.00
CA LYS A 469 -16.30 7.48 -0.76
C LYS A 469 -15.90 7.14 0.66
N TYR A 470 -16.77 6.42 1.35
CA TYR A 470 -16.59 6.08 2.76
C TYR A 470 -16.63 4.58 2.97
N SER A 471 -15.82 4.08 3.90
CA SER A 471 -15.94 2.76 4.48
C SER A 471 -15.72 2.78 5.98
N ARG A 472 -16.30 1.82 6.69
CA ARG A 472 -16.14 1.68 8.15
C ARG A 472 -15.93 0.23 8.51
N GLY A 473 -15.37 -0.02 9.68
CA GLY A 473 -15.13 -1.38 10.09
C GLY A 473 -14.63 -1.53 11.52
N LEU A 474 -14.26 -2.77 11.83
CA LEU A 474 -13.74 -3.19 13.11
C LEU A 474 -12.52 -4.06 12.91
N GLY A 475 -11.45 -3.72 13.62
CA GLY A 475 -10.20 -4.44 13.62
C GLY A 475 -9.90 -5.11 14.95
N LEU A 476 -9.22 -6.25 14.90
CA LEU A 476 -8.52 -6.85 16.04
C LEU A 476 -7.02 -6.77 15.76
N ARG A 477 -6.23 -6.44 16.79
CA ARG A 477 -4.76 -6.49 16.73
C ARG A 477 -4.23 -7.38 17.83
N ILE A 478 -3.28 -8.22 17.47
CA ILE A 478 -2.48 -8.99 18.42
C ILE A 478 -1.06 -8.43 18.33
N ALA A 479 -0.66 -7.64 19.32
CA ALA A 479 0.70 -7.15 19.46
C ALA A 479 1.53 -8.19 20.21
N TRP A 480 2.51 -8.77 19.53
CA TRP A 480 3.44 -9.77 20.03
C TRP A 480 4.80 -9.10 20.28
N ASN A 481 5.23 -9.12 21.54
CA ASN A 481 6.47 -8.52 22.03
C ASN A 481 6.66 -7.05 21.59
N GLN A 482 5.57 -6.28 21.55
CA GLN A 482 5.52 -4.84 21.21
C GLN A 482 5.86 -4.48 19.75
N THR A 483 6.63 -5.29 19.03
CA THR A 483 7.11 -4.92 17.67
C THR A 483 6.36 -5.62 16.55
N THR A 484 5.79 -6.79 16.80
CA THR A 484 5.08 -7.57 15.78
C THR A 484 3.59 -7.43 16.00
N ILE A 485 2.88 -6.85 15.04
CA ILE A 485 1.43 -6.68 15.13
C ILE A 485 0.78 -7.56 14.08
N ILE A 486 -0.13 -8.44 14.50
CA ILE A 486 -1.00 -9.20 13.59
C ILE A 486 -2.33 -8.46 13.52
N MET A 487 -2.74 -8.10 12.31
CA MET A 487 -3.99 -7.39 12.05
C MET A 487 -5.05 -8.29 11.44
N PHE A 488 -6.28 -8.17 11.94
CA PHE A 488 -7.51 -8.65 11.34
C PHE A 488 -8.44 -7.45 11.17
N ASP A 489 -8.81 -7.09 9.95
CA ASP A 489 -9.70 -5.95 9.67
C ASP A 489 -10.91 -6.40 8.86
N TYR A 490 -12.10 -6.20 9.41
CA TYR A 490 -13.36 -6.36 8.68
C TYR A 490 -13.91 -4.98 8.33
N ALA A 491 -14.06 -4.69 7.03
CA ALA A 491 -14.47 -3.40 6.50
C ALA A 491 -15.71 -3.53 5.60
N VAL A 492 -16.58 -2.53 5.64
CA VAL A 492 -17.81 -2.46 4.87
C VAL A 492 -17.90 -1.11 4.16
N SER A 493 -18.28 -1.14 2.88
CA SER A 493 -18.66 0.02 2.08
C SER A 493 -20.01 -0.20 1.38
N ARG A 494 -20.35 0.69 0.44
CA ARG A 494 -21.49 0.50 -0.46
C ARG A 494 -21.25 -0.61 -1.49
N GLU A 495 -20.00 -0.85 -1.87
CA GLU A 495 -19.66 -1.77 -2.95
C GLU A 495 -19.18 -3.14 -2.46
N ASP A 496 -18.69 -3.26 -1.22
CA ASP A 496 -18.10 -4.52 -0.76
C ASP A 496 -18.03 -4.68 0.78
N LYS A 497 -17.77 -5.93 1.19
CA LYS A 497 -17.43 -6.35 2.55
C LYS A 497 -16.12 -7.14 2.50
N GLN A 498 -15.10 -6.68 3.20
CA GLN A 498 -13.74 -7.18 3.05
C GLN A 498 -13.12 -7.58 4.38
N LEU A 499 -12.41 -8.70 4.40
CA LEU A 499 -11.61 -9.15 5.53
C LEU A 499 -10.14 -9.17 5.13
N PHE A 500 -9.28 -8.51 5.91
CA PHE A 500 -7.83 -8.53 5.75
C PHE A 500 -7.19 -9.22 6.94
N VAL A 501 -6.20 -10.06 6.67
CA VAL A 501 -5.27 -10.57 7.69
C VAL A 501 -3.85 -10.21 7.24
N ASN A 502 -3.07 -9.55 8.08
CA ASN A 502 -1.71 -9.13 7.71
C ASN A 502 -0.84 -8.86 8.94
N PHE A 503 0.42 -8.49 8.71
CA PHE A 503 1.31 -7.93 9.73
C PHE A 503 1.32 -6.40 9.66
N ASN A 504 1.70 -5.77 10.78
CA ASN A 504 1.70 -4.32 11.04
C ASN A 504 0.28 -3.71 11.13
N HIS A 505 0.24 -2.42 11.47
CA HIS A 505 -0.98 -1.62 11.34
C HIS A 505 -1.32 -1.33 9.87
N ALA A 506 -2.53 -0.82 9.64
CA ALA A 506 -2.87 -0.20 8.36
C ALA A 506 -1.98 1.03 8.08
N PHE A 507 -1.53 1.72 9.13
CA PHE A 507 -0.61 2.86 9.07
C PHE A 507 0.10 3.22 10.38
#